data_AF-A0A0A0D971-F1
#
_entry.id   AF-A0A0A0D971-F1
#
_cell.length_a   1.000
_cell.length_b   1.000
_cell.length_c   1.000
_cell.angle_alpha   90.00
_cell.angle_beta   90.00
_cell.angle_gamma   90.00
#
_symmetry.space_group_name_H-M   'P 1'
#
loop_
_entity.id
_entity.type
_entity.pdbx_description
1 polymer ?
#
loop_
_entity_poly.entity_id
_entity_poly.type
_entity_poly.pdbx_seq_one_letter_code
_entity_poly.pdbx_strand_id
1 'polypeptide(L)' 'ETGALGAAMAAAVGAGRFADLDEAASAMVAPPREVVPDPCLAGFYRRRFALWQAVGRSLAPHWAALRDIGQA' A
#
# COMPACT_ATOMS: atom_id res chain seq x y z
N GLU A 1 10.93 -5.55 -8.59
CA GLU A 1 11.23 -4.75 -7.38
C GLU A 1 10.92 -3.27 -7.56
N THR A 2 9.76 -2.82 -7.04
CA THR A 2 9.34 -1.40 -7.10
C THR A 2 10.32 -0.46 -6.41
N GLY A 3 10.97 -0.92 -5.33
CA GLY A 3 12.00 -0.15 -4.62
C GLY A 3 13.24 0.14 -5.49
N ALA A 4 13.77 -0.87 -6.19
CA ALA A 4 14.91 -0.69 -7.07
C ALA A 4 14.59 0.19 -8.29
N LEU A 5 13.37 0.06 -8.83
CA LEU A 5 12.89 0.92 -9.91
C LEU A 5 12.84 2.39 -9.48
N GLY A 6 12.35 2.68 -8.26
CA GLY A 6 12.33 4.03 -7.70
C GLY A 6 13.74 4.62 -7.54
N ALA A 7 14.70 3.83 -7.07
CA ALA A 7 16.10 4.25 -6.99
C ALA A 7 16.69 4.57 -8.38
N ALA A 8 16.38 3.76 -9.40
CA ALA A 8 16.81 4.00 -10.77
C ALA A 8 16.19 5.26 -11.37
N MET A 9 14.90 5.53 -11.11
CA MET A 9 14.23 6.77 -11.54
C MET A 9 14.89 8.00 -10.91
N ALA A 10 15.17 7.97 -9.60
CA ALA A 10 15.85 9.07 -8.92
C ALA A 10 17.26 9.33 -9.48
N ALA A 11 18.02 8.26 -9.77
CA ALA A 11 19.32 8.37 -10.41
C ALA A 11 19.22 8.97 -11.83
N ALA A 12 18.21 8.58 -12.62
CA ALA A 12 18.00 9.11 -13.96
C ALA A 12 17.68 10.61 -13.94
N VAL A 13 16.84 11.09 -13.01
CA VAL A 13 16.56 12.52 -12.83
C VAL A 13 17.81 13.27 -12.37
N GLY A 14 18.53 12.75 -11.37
CA GLY A 14 19.78 13.36 -10.88
C GLY A 14 20.88 13.43 -11.93
N ALA A 15 20.88 12.51 -12.89
CA ALA A 15 21.78 12.51 -14.04
C ALA A 15 21.29 13.36 -15.23
N GLY A 16 20.12 14.03 -15.11
CA GLY A 16 19.53 14.86 -16.17
C GLY A 16 18.94 14.06 -17.34
N ARG A 17 18.72 12.75 -17.19
CA ARG A 17 18.11 11.89 -18.21
C ARG A 17 16.62 12.16 -18.40
N PHE A 18 15.96 12.61 -17.34
CA PHE A 18 14.57 13.06 -17.26
C PHE A 18 14.52 14.35 -16.42
N ALA A 19 13.57 15.25 -16.72
CA ALA A 19 13.41 16.52 -16.02
C ALA A 19 12.90 16.35 -14.58
N ASP A 20 12.04 15.36 -14.36
CA ASP A 20 11.44 15.06 -13.08
C ASP A 20 11.03 13.58 -12.94
N LEU A 21 10.49 13.24 -11.78
CA LEU A 21 10.05 11.88 -11.48
C LEU A 21 8.78 11.48 -12.24
N ASP A 22 7.95 12.42 -12.67
CA ASP A 22 6.72 12.11 -13.42
C ASP A 22 7.08 11.67 -14.86
N GLU A 23 8.05 12.34 -15.48
CA GLU A 23 8.63 11.93 -16.76
C GLU A 23 9.33 10.58 -16.64
N ALA A 24 10.16 10.40 -15.61
CA ALA A 24 10.82 9.12 -15.34
C ALA A 24 9.80 7.99 -15.09
N ALA A 25 8.71 8.25 -14.36
CA ALA A 25 7.67 7.27 -14.09
C ALA A 25 6.94 6.86 -15.37
N SER A 26 6.57 7.85 -16.19
CA SER A 26 5.89 7.62 -17.47
C SER A 26 6.74 6.78 -18.43
N ALA A 27 8.07 6.93 -18.38
CA ALA A 27 9.00 6.19 -19.23
C ALA A 27 9.40 4.81 -18.68
N MET A 28 9.49 4.66 -17.36
CA MET A 28 10.11 3.49 -16.71
C MET A 28 9.12 2.54 -16.02
N VAL A 29 7.90 3.00 -15.71
CA VAL A 29 6.88 2.19 -15.05
C VAL A 29 6.03 1.47 -16.10
N ALA A 30 5.97 0.14 -15.99
CA ALA A 30 5.04 -0.63 -16.80
C ALA A 30 3.59 -0.32 -16.38
N PRO A 31 2.67 -0.09 -17.33
CA PRO A 31 1.28 0.18 -17.00
C PRO A 31 0.69 -1.00 -16.23
N PRO A 32 0.05 -0.77 -15.08
CA PRO A 32 -0.57 -1.84 -14.33
C PRO A 32 -1.78 -2.39 -15.08
N ARG A 33 -2.15 -3.65 -14.80
CA ARG A 33 -3.45 -4.15 -15.20
C ARG A 33 -4.53 -3.30 -14.52
N GLU A 34 -5.39 -2.68 -15.31
CA GLU A 34 -6.51 -1.93 -14.78
C GLU A 34 -7.48 -2.88 -14.07
N VAL A 35 -7.81 -2.56 -12.81
CA VAL A 35 -8.80 -3.28 -12.02
C VAL A 35 -9.80 -2.27 -11.50
N VAL A 36 -11.04 -2.40 -11.96
CA VAL A 36 -12.13 -1.51 -11.59
C VAL A 36 -13.02 -2.15 -10.52
N PRO A 37 -13.61 -1.38 -9.59
CA PRO A 37 -14.53 -1.90 -8.61
C PRO A 37 -15.79 -2.49 -9.26
N ASP A 38 -16.21 -3.66 -8.81
CA ASP A 38 -17.57 -4.16 -9.09
C ASP A 38 -18.57 -3.47 -8.15
N PRO A 39 -19.48 -2.62 -8.66
CA PRO A 39 -20.44 -1.90 -7.82
C PRO A 39 -21.39 -2.84 -7.07
N CYS A 40 -21.66 -4.03 -7.60
CA CYS A 40 -22.52 -5.04 -6.96
C CYS A 40 -21.90 -5.57 -5.66
N LEU A 41 -20.56 -5.58 -5.56
CA LEU A 41 -19.85 -6.06 -4.38
C LEU A 41 -19.63 -4.98 -3.31
N ALA A 42 -19.95 -3.71 -3.59
CA ALA A 42 -19.69 -2.61 -2.68
C ALA A 42 -20.36 -2.80 -1.31
N GLY A 43 -21.64 -3.21 -1.29
CA GLY A 43 -22.37 -3.48 -0.05
C GLY A 43 -21.80 -4.66 0.74
N PHE A 44 -21.36 -5.71 0.03
CA PHE A 44 -20.72 -6.87 0.64
C PHE A 44 -19.40 -6.49 1.33
N TYR A 45 -18.51 -5.79 0.63
CA TYR A 45 -17.22 -5.38 1.19
C TYR A 45 -17.36 -4.36 2.32
N ARG A 46 -18.35 -3.45 2.29
CA ARG A 46 -18.63 -2.56 3.44
C ARG A 46 -18.95 -3.33 4.71
N ARG A 47 -19.84 -4.32 4.63
CA ARG A 47 -20.19 -5.17 5.79
C ARG A 47 -18.98 -5.98 6.28
N ARG A 48 -18.24 -6.57 5.34
CA ARG A 48 -17.03 -7.33 5.66
C ARG A 48 -15.95 -6.47 6.34
N PHE A 49 -15.76 -5.24 5.87
CA PHE A 49 -14.80 -4.30 6.46
C PHE A 49 -15.24 -3.84 7.86
N ALA A 50 -16.53 -3.59 8.08
CA ALA A 50 -17.05 -3.25 9.40
C ALA A 50 -16.81 -4.40 10.42
N LEU A 51 -17.03 -5.65 9.99
CA LEU A 51 -16.72 -6.82 10.81
C LEU A 51 -15.23 -6.93 11.13
N TRP A 52 -14.37 -6.78 10.12
CA TRP A 52 -12.91 -6.81 10.31
C TRP A 52 -12.44 -5.77 11.33
N GLN A 53 -12.96 -4.55 11.25
CA GLN A 53 -12.67 -3.51 12.23
C GLN A 53 -13.17 -3.86 13.64
N ALA A 54 -14.34 -4.49 13.76
CA ALA A 54 -14.86 -4.92 15.06
C ALA A 54 -13.95 -5.98 15.69
N VAL A 55 -13.47 -6.95 14.90
CA VAL A 55 -12.49 -7.96 15.34
C VAL A 55 -11.17 -7.31 15.75
N GLY A 56 -10.66 -6.36 14.95
CA GLY A 56 -9.45 -5.63 15.30
C GLY A 56 -9.56 -4.90 16.64
N ARG A 57 -10.70 -4.23 16.89
CA ARG A 57 -10.97 -3.56 18.16
C ARG A 57 -11.10 -4.53 19.32
N SER A 58 -11.74 -5.68 19.15
CA SER A 58 -11.90 -6.65 20.23
C SER A 58 -10.58 -7.28 20.64
N LEU A 59 -9.65 -7.45 19.70
CA LEU A 59 -8.33 -8.04 19.98
C LEU A 59 -7.31 -7.03 20.52
N ALA A 60 -7.53 -5.72 20.35
CA ALA A 60 -6.58 -4.68 20.77
C ALA A 60 -6.11 -4.78 22.24
N PRO A 61 -6.98 -5.04 23.24
CA PRO A 61 -6.53 -5.19 24.62
C PRO A 61 -5.63 -6.41 24.83
N HIS A 62 -5.85 -7.49 24.07
CA HIS A 62 -5.07 -8.72 24.18
C HIS A 62 -3.68 -8.55 23.58
N TRP A 63 -3.57 -7.80 22.48
CA TRP A 63 -2.28 -7.41 21.92
C TRP A 63 -1.48 -6.50 22.86
N ALA A 64 -2.15 -5.57 23.55
CA ALA A 64 -1.50 -4.76 24.57
C ALA A 64 -0.94 -5.62 25.70
N ALA A 65 -1.76 -6.55 26.24
CA ALA A 65 -1.31 -7.46 27.28
C ALA A 65 -0.13 -8.35 26.83
N LEU A 66 -0.15 -8.87 25.61
CA LEU A 66 0.94 -9.68 25.06
C LEU A 66 2.24 -8.88 24.92
N ARG A 67 2.16 -7.62 24.46
CA ARG A 67 3.34 -6.74 24.39
C ARG A 67 3.91 -6.51 25.78
N ASP A 68 3.05 -6.24 26.76
CA ASP A 68 3.49 -5.90 28.11
C ASP A 68 4.16 -7.12 28.80
N ILE A 69 3.70 -8.35 28.54
CA ILE A 69 4.38 -9.59 28.96
C ILE A 69 5.79 -9.70 28.35
N GLY A 70 5.94 -9.38 27.06
CA GLY A 70 7.23 -9.50 26.37
C GLY A 70 8.27 -8.42 26.70
N GLN A 71 7.92 -7.43 27.54
CA GLN A 71 8.84 -6.39 28.00
C GLN A 71 9.27 -6.58 29.47
N ALA A 72 8.72 -7.59 30.16
CA ALA A 72 9.11 -8.02 31.50
C ALA A 72 10.19 -9.11 31.45
#